data_AF-A0A1Q2YSR1-F1
#
_entry.id   AF-A0A1Q2YSR1-F1
#
_cell.length_a   1.000
_cell.length_b   1.000
_cell.length_c   1.000
_cell.angle_alpha   90.00
_cell.angle_beta   90.00
_cell.angle_gamma   90.00
#
_symmetry.space_group_name_H-M   'P 1'
#
loop_
_entity.id
_entity.type
_entity.pdbx_description
1 polymer ?
#
loop_
_entity_poly.entity_id
_entity_poly.type
_entity_poly.pdbx_seq_one_letter_code
_entity_poly.pdbx_strand_id
1 'polypeptide(L)' 'MVPGAPNLAGQVADYLGTQLAAFRSGARQQEQMNLAARELTDAQIADLAAWYASIRVEVEIPGR' A
#
# COMPACT_ATOMS: atom_id res chain seq x y z
N MET A 1 -12.21 -2.85 7.98
CA MET A 1 -10.74 -3.03 8.05
C MET A 1 -10.45 -4.44 8.49
N VAL A 2 -9.52 -5.14 7.83
CA VAL A 2 -9.04 -6.45 8.29
C VAL A 2 -8.06 -6.21 9.44
N PRO A 3 -8.18 -6.89 10.60
CA PRO A 3 -7.22 -6.73 11.69
C PRO A 3 -5.79 -6.96 11.21
N GLY A 4 -4.90 -5.99 11.49
CA GLY A 4 -3.50 -6.03 11.06
C GLY A 4 -3.22 -5.54 9.64
N ALA A 5 -4.25 -5.27 8.82
CA ALA A 5 -4.08 -4.61 7.53
C ALA A 5 -4.19 -3.07 7.70
N PRO A 6 -3.18 -2.29 7.28
CA PRO A 6 -3.21 -0.85 7.39
C PRO A 6 -4.17 -0.23 6.37
N ASN A 7 -4.57 1.03 6.63
CA ASN A 7 -5.21 1.85 5.62
C ASN A 7 -4.17 2.34 4.60
N LEU A 8 -4.42 2.08 3.31
CA LEU A 8 -3.57 2.49 2.19
C LEU A 8 -4.08 3.77 1.49
N ALA A 9 -5.33 4.16 1.69
CA ALA A 9 -5.91 5.33 1.06
C ALA A 9 -5.17 6.60 1.49
N GLY A 10 -4.80 7.43 0.52
CA GLY A 10 -4.12 8.72 0.74
C GLY A 10 -2.67 8.59 1.23
N GLN A 11 -2.10 7.38 1.24
CA GLN A 11 -0.68 7.21 1.56
C GLN A 11 0.21 7.75 0.44
N VAL A 12 1.43 8.16 0.79
CA VAL A 12 2.39 8.71 -0.18
C VAL A 12 2.75 7.65 -1.23
N ALA A 13 2.67 8.01 -2.52
CA ALA A 13 2.92 7.09 -3.63
C ALA A 13 4.31 6.44 -3.55
N ASP A 14 5.37 7.22 -3.30
CA ASP A 14 6.74 6.69 -3.16
C ASP A 14 6.86 5.65 -2.05
N TYR A 15 6.16 5.87 -0.93
CA TYR A 15 6.12 4.91 0.17
C TYR A 15 5.44 3.61 -0.28
N LEU A 16 4.25 3.70 -0.86
CA LEU A 16 3.51 2.53 -1.35
C LEU A 16 4.31 1.73 -2.39
N GLY A 17 4.92 2.42 -3.36
CA GLY A 17 5.77 1.80 -4.38
C GLY A 17 6.96 1.08 -3.76
N THR A 18 7.66 1.74 -2.83
CA THR A 18 8.80 1.15 -2.11
C THR A 18 8.39 -0.09 -1.31
N GLN A 19 7.25 -0.04 -0.61
CA GLN A 19 6.79 -1.17 0.20
C GLN A 19 6.34 -2.35 -0.67
N LEU A 20 5.60 -2.11 -1.75
CA LEU A 20 5.19 -3.15 -2.69
C LEU A 20 6.40 -3.81 -3.35
N ALA A 21 7.41 -3.04 -3.76
CA ALA A 21 8.65 -3.56 -4.29
C ALA A 21 9.42 -4.40 -3.24
N ALA A 22 9.45 -3.95 -1.98
CA ALA A 22 10.07 -4.69 -0.88
C ALA A 22 9.34 -6.00 -0.55
N PHE A 23 8.01 -6.03 -0.65
CA PHE A 23 7.24 -7.27 -0.51
C PHE A 23 7.47 -8.22 -1.69
N ARG A 24 7.51 -7.71 -2.92
CA ARG A 24 7.80 -8.53 -4.10
C ARG A 24 9.19 -9.17 -4.04
N SER A 25 10.20 -8.42 -3.61
CA SER A 25 11.58 -8.91 -3.49
C SER A 25 11.83 -9.79 -2.26
N GLY A 26 10.90 -9.80 -1.30
CA GLY A 26 11.08 -10.46 -0.01
C GLY A 26 11.93 -9.67 0.99
N ALA A 27 12.38 -8.45 0.66
CA ALA A 27 13.09 -7.57 1.59
C ALA A 27 12.21 -7.15 2.79
N ARG A 28 10.89 -7.08 2.57
CA ARG A 28 9.88 -6.96 3.64
C ARG A 28 9.06 -8.24 3.69
N GLN A 29 8.93 -8.82 4.88
CA GLN A 29 8.29 -10.12 5.10
C GLN A 29 6.92 -9.92 5.78
N GLN A 30 5.86 -10.28 5.07
CA GLN A 30 4.49 -10.46 5.54
C GLN A 30 3.80 -11.36 4.50
N GLU A 31 3.48 -12.60 4.88
CA GLU A 31 3.11 -13.69 3.95
C GLU A 31 2.03 -13.29 2.94
N GLN A 32 0.95 -12.67 3.40
CA GLN A 32 -0.17 -12.26 2.55
C GLN A 32 0.26 -11.19 1.54
N MET A 33 1.05 -10.20 1.96
CA MET A 33 1.55 -9.12 1.10
C MET A 33 2.64 -9.60 0.15
N ASN A 34 3.51 -10.52 0.57
CA ASN A 34 4.49 -11.13 -0.32
C ASN A 34 3.79 -11.88 -1.46
N LEU A 35 2.76 -12.69 -1.14
CA LEU A 35 1.95 -13.39 -2.15
C LEU A 35 1.23 -12.41 -3.08
N ALA A 36 0.64 -11.34 -2.52
CA ALA A 36 -0.05 -10.32 -3.33
C ALA A 36 0.89 -9.55 -4.26
N ALA A 37 2.11 -9.24 -3.82
CA ALA A 37 3.07 -8.43 -4.58
C ALA A 37 3.91 -9.24 -5.57
N ARG A 38 4.00 -10.57 -5.40
CA ARG A 38 4.91 -11.45 -6.15
C ARG A 38 4.79 -11.32 -7.66
N GLU A 39 3.57 -11.24 -8.17
CA GLU A 39 3.27 -11.22 -9.61
C GLU A 39 3.15 -9.80 -10.19
N LEU A 40 3.39 -8.75 -9.37
CA LEU A 40 3.29 -7.38 -9.82
C LEU A 40 4.55 -6.96 -10.60
N THR A 41 4.34 -6.40 -11.78
CA THR A 41 5.36 -5.68 -12.55
C THR A 41 5.67 -4.32 -11.93
N ASP A 42 6.79 -3.70 -12.30
CA ASP A 42 7.14 -2.35 -11.85
C ASP A 42 6.08 -1.31 -12.24
N ALA A 43 5.53 -1.43 -13.44
CA ALA A 43 4.45 -0.57 -13.91
C ALA A 43 3.19 -0.71 -13.04
N GLN A 44 2.78 -1.94 -12.74
CA GLN A 44 1.62 -2.18 -11.86
C GLN A 44 1.85 -1.68 -10.43
N ILE A 45 3.07 -1.80 -9.90
CA ILE A 45 3.41 -1.22 -8.59
C ILE A 45 3.26 0.30 -8.62
N ALA A 46 3.78 0.96 -9.66
CA ALA A 46 3.65 2.40 -9.82
C ALA A 46 2.18 2.85 -9.96
N ASP A 47 1.39 2.13 -10.76
CA ASP A 47 -0.04 2.40 -10.97
C ASP A 47 -0.83 2.25 -9.68
N LEU A 48 -0.61 1.17 -8.92
CA LEU A 48 -1.26 0.94 -7.62
C LEU A 48 -0.87 2.03 -6.61
N ALA A 49 0.41 2.37 -6.54
CA ALA A 49 0.90 3.42 -5.65
C ALA A 49 0.25 4.78 -5.97
N ALA A 50 0.18 5.15 -7.25
CA ALA A 50 -0.47 6.38 -7.71
C ALA A 50 -1.97 6.36 -7.41
N TRP A 51 -2.64 5.23 -7.66
CA TRP A 51 -4.07 5.10 -7.42
C TRP A 51 -4.44 5.27 -5.95
N TYR A 52 -3.79 4.52 -5.03
CA TYR A 52 -4.06 4.63 -3.60
C TYR A 52 -3.71 6.02 -3.04
N ALA A 53 -2.63 6.63 -3.53
CA ALA A 53 -2.24 7.99 -3.15
C ALA A 53 -3.25 9.06 -3.59
N SER A 54 -3.98 8.81 -4.68
CA SER A 54 -5.01 9.74 -5.18
C SER A 54 -6.29 9.75 -4.33
N ILE A 55 -6.48 8.74 -3.46
CA ILE A 55 -7.68 8.64 -2.63
C ILE A 55 -7.63 9.73 -1.55
N ARG A 56 -8.62 10.63 -1.59
CA ARG A 56 -8.79 11.63 -0.52
C ARG A 56 -9.37 10.96 0.72
N VAL A 57 -8.70 11.16 1.85
CA VAL A 57 -9.16 10.68 3.16
C VAL A 57 -9.66 11.87 3.96
N GLU A 58 -10.92 11.83 4.36
CA GLU A 58 -11.48 12.74 5.35
C GLU A 58 -11.42 12.07 6.72
N VAL A 59 -10.85 12.77 7.69
CA VAL A 59 -10.76 12.28 9.08
C VAL A 59 -11.73 13.09 9.91
N GLU A 60 -12.73 12.41 10.49
CA GLU A 60 -13.58 12.99 11.51
C GLU A 60 -12.88 12.81 12.87
N ILE A 61 -12.62 13.93 13.57
CA ILE A 61 -12.01 13.91 14.90
C ILE A 61 -13.16 13.76 15.91
N PRO A 62 -13.24 12.66 16.68
CA PRO A 62 -14.29 12.50 17.68
C PRO A 62 -14.12 13.56 18.79
N GLY A 63 -15.13 14.41 19.00
CA GLY A 63 -15.23 15.27 20.18
C GLY A 63 -14.72 16.72 20.07
N ARG A 64 -14.84 17.38 18.92
CA ARG A 64 -14.95 18.84 18.86
C ARG A 64 -16.37 19.24 18.49
#